data_AF-A0A359LRH2-F1
#
_entry.id   AF-A0A359LRH2-F1
#
_cell.length_a   1.000
_cell.length_b   1.000
_cell.length_c   1.000
_cell.angle_alpha   90.00
_cell.angle_beta   90.00
_cell.angle_gamma   90.00
#
_symmetry.space_group_name_H-M   'P 1'
#
loop_
_entity.id
_entity.type
_entity.pdbx_description
1 polymer ?
#
loop_
_entity_poly.entity_id
_entity_poly.type
_entity_poly.pdbx_seq_one_letter_code
_entity_poly.pdbx_strand_id
1 'polypeptide(L)'
;AATNKNLEDEIERGNFREDLFYRLNVIPFYMPPLRDRIEDISLLADFFLKEFTRNYARKPKELTAEAYRVLEEYSWPGNVR
;
A
#
# COMPACT_ATOMS: atom_id res chain seq x y z
N ALA A 1 16.10 3.03 -1.82
CA ALA A 1 15.37 2.79 -3.08
C ALA A 1 14.11 1.98 -2.77
N ALA A 2 13.10 1.96 -3.63
CA ALA A 2 11.90 1.14 -3.48
C ALA A 2 11.63 0.38 -4.79
N THR A 3 11.21 -0.88 -4.68
CA THR A 3 10.90 -1.73 -5.84
C THR A 3 9.85 -2.75 -5.43
N ASN A 4 8.99 -3.14 -6.37
CA ASN A 4 8.02 -4.23 -6.21
C ASN A 4 8.54 -5.57 -6.78
N LYS A 5 9.75 -5.57 -7.36
CA LYS A 5 10.43 -6.77 -7.82
C LYS A 5 11.28 -7.35 -6.69
N ASN A 6 11.34 -8.67 -6.59
CA ASN A 6 12.35 -9.36 -5.80
C ASN A 6 13.73 -9.09 -6.42
N LEU A 7 14.66 -8.50 -5.67
CA LEU A 7 15.94 -8.08 -6.22
C LEU A 7 16.91 -9.26 -6.33
N GLU A 8 16.83 -10.21 -5.43
CA GLU A 8 17.60 -11.44 -5.42
C GLU A 8 17.34 -12.24 -6.71
N ASP A 9 16.07 -12.46 -7.08
CA ASP A 9 15.69 -13.12 -8.33
C ASP A 9 16.19 -12.36 -9.57
N GLU A 10 16.20 -11.03 -9.52
CA GLU A 10 16.67 -10.20 -10.64
C GLU A 10 18.20 -10.18 -10.75
N ILE A 11 18.94 -10.41 -9.66
CA ILE A 11 20.40 -10.64 -9.67
C ILE A 11 20.70 -12.00 -10.32
N GLU A 12 19.99 -13.06 -9.93
CA GLU A 12 20.17 -14.40 -10.52
C GLU A 12 19.91 -14.41 -12.03
N ARG A 13 18.96 -13.60 -12.50
CA ARG A 13 18.64 -13.41 -13.92
C ARG A 13 19.63 -12.50 -14.67
N GLY A 14 20.57 -11.86 -13.99
CA GLY A 14 21.51 -10.90 -14.57
C GLY A 14 20.90 -9.53 -14.91
N ASN A 15 19.67 -9.27 -14.47
CA ASN A 15 18.96 -8.00 -14.70
C ASN A 15 19.33 -6.92 -13.68
N PHE A 16 19.94 -7.31 -12.56
CA PHE A 16 20.31 -6.40 -11.49
C PHE A 16 21.76 -6.61 -11.04
N ARG A 17 22.43 -5.50 -10.72
CA ARG A 17 23.81 -5.50 -10.26
C ARG A 17 23.91 -5.84 -8.79
N GLU A 18 24.64 -6.91 -8.49
CA GLU A 18 24.88 -7.39 -7.12
C GLU A 18 25.55 -6.33 -6.23
N ASP A 19 26.54 -5.60 -6.74
CA ASP A 19 27.24 -4.57 -5.96
C ASP A 19 26.33 -3.39 -5.57
N LEU A 20 25.35 -3.06 -6.43
CA LEU A 20 24.34 -2.06 -6.14
C LEU A 20 23.33 -2.56 -5.09
N PHE A 21 22.96 -3.84 -5.14
CA PHE A 21 22.07 -4.45 -4.16
C PHE A 21 22.64 -4.34 -2.76
N TYR A 22 23.91 -4.70 -2.55
CA TYR A 22 24.55 -4.60 -1.24
C TYR A 22 24.62 -3.16 -0.69
N ARG A 23 24.68 -2.14 -1.55
CA ARG A 23 24.65 -0.73 -1.12
C ARG A 23 23.26 -0.24 -0.77
N LEU A 24 22.23 -0.75 -1.45
CA LEU A 24 20.84 -0.34 -1.24
C LEU A 24 20.16 -1.12 -0.12
N ASN A 25 20.56 -2.38 0.10
CA ASN A 25 19.90 -3.31 0.99
C ASN A 25 20.51 -3.36 2.41
N VAL A 26 21.08 -2.24 2.88
CA VAL A 26 21.72 -2.16 4.21
C VAL A 26 20.68 -2.30 5.33
N ILE A 27 19.49 -1.72 5.15
CA ILE A 27 18.35 -1.87 6.05
C ILE A 27 17.11 -2.13 5.19
N PRO A 28 16.77 -3.41 4.92
CA PRO A 28 15.56 -3.73 4.17
C PRO A 28 14.32 -3.34 4.97
N PHE A 29 13.37 -2.69 4.30
CA PHE A 29 12.03 -2.46 4.85
C PHE A 29 11.02 -3.13 3.94
N TYR A 30 10.37 -4.18 4.45
CA TYR A 30 9.30 -4.87 3.74
C TYR A 30 7.97 -4.21 4.08
N MET A 31 7.23 -3.81 3.05
CA MET A 31 5.89 -3.27 3.21
C MET A 31 4.88 -4.38 2.91
N PRO A 32 4.11 -4.85 3.92
CA PRO A 32 3.08 -5.85 3.68
C PRO A 32 2.01 -5.29 2.73
N PRO A 33 1.39 -6.13 1.89
CA PRO A 33 0.21 -5.72 1.14
C PRO A 33 -0.94 -5.37 2.09
N LEU A 34 -1.89 -4.56 1.61
CA LEU A 34 -2.98 -4.04 2.44
C LEU A 34 -3.88 -5.13 3.04
N ARG A 35 -4.03 -6.26 2.33
CA ARG A 35 -4.75 -7.45 2.82
C ARG A 35 -4.14 -8.09 4.07
N ASP A 36 -2.87 -7.84 4.35
CA ASP A 36 -2.19 -8.32 5.57
C ASP A 36 -2.23 -7.26 6.69
N ARG A 37 -2.90 -6.13 6.46
CA ARG A 37 -3.00 -4.96 7.35
C ARG A 37 -4.42 -4.38 7.35
N ILE A 38 -5.40 -5.25 7.59
CA ILE A 38 -6.84 -4.93 7.45
C ILE A 38 -7.24 -3.77 8.35
N GLU A 39 -6.65 -3.66 9.54
CA GLU A 39 -6.93 -2.60 10.52
C GLU A 39 -6.59 -1.20 9.99
N ASP A 40 -5.67 -1.09 9.02
CA ASP A 40 -5.33 0.18 8.40
C ASP A 40 -6.37 0.64 7.37
N ILE A 41 -7.23 -0.26 6.85
CA ILE A 41 -8.21 0.06 5.80
C ILE A 41 -9.18 1.12 6.29
N SER A 42 -9.73 0.95 7.50
CA SER A 42 -10.68 1.89 8.07
C SER A 42 -10.05 3.29 8.30
N LEU A 43 -8.81 3.34 8.80
CA LEU A 43 -8.09 4.59 8.99
C LEU A 43 -7.78 5.31 7.66
N LEU A 44 -7.36 4.54 6.65
CA LEU A 44 -7.08 5.05 5.30
C LEU A 44 -8.36 5.56 4.63
N ALA A 45 -9.46 4.81 4.72
CA ALA A 45 -10.75 5.19 4.16
C ALA A 45 -11.23 6.54 4.74
N ASP A 46 -11.12 6.72 6.05
CA ASP A 46 -11.47 7.98 6.72
C ASP A 46 -10.60 9.15 6.26
N PHE A 47 -9.29 8.91 6.18
CA PHE A 47 -8.33 9.90 5.72
C PHE A 47 -8.68 10.37 4.30
N PHE A 48 -8.83 9.44 3.35
CA PHE A 48 -9.12 9.76 1.96
C PHE A 48 -10.51 10.37 1.78
N LEU A 49 -11.53 9.89 2.51
CA LEU A 49 -12.86 10.47 2.45
C LEU A 49 -12.84 11.94 2.88
N LYS A 50 -12.12 12.24 3.96
CA LYS A 50 -11.94 13.62 4.45
C LYS A 50 -11.14 14.46 3.46
N GLU A 51 -10.08 13.91 2.89
CA GLU A 51 -9.26 14.60 1.89
C GLU A 51 -10.08 14.95 0.64
N PHE A 52 -10.80 13.98 0.07
CA PHE A 52 -11.59 14.20 -1.14
C PHE A 52 -12.81 15.10 -0.90
N THR A 53 -13.52 14.94 0.23
CA THR A 53 -14.63 15.85 0.54
C THR A 53 -14.16 17.30 0.64
N ARG A 54 -13.00 17.54 1.26
CA ARG A 54 -12.35 18.85 1.30
C ARG A 54 -11.94 19.33 -0.10
N ASN A 55 -11.22 18.52 -0.87
CA ASN A 55 -10.67 18.91 -2.16
C ASN A 55 -11.75 19.20 -3.21
N TYR A 56 -12.91 18.55 -3.12
CA TYR A 56 -14.04 18.75 -4.01
C TYR A 56 -15.14 19.68 -3.45
N ALA A 57 -14.86 20.40 -2.35
CA ALA A 57 -15.82 21.28 -1.67
C ALA A 57 -17.18 20.61 -1.39
N ARG A 58 -17.16 19.31 -1.07
CA ARG A 58 -18.35 18.54 -0.69
C ARG A 58 -18.54 18.59 0.82
N LYS A 59 -19.78 18.42 1.26
CA LYS A 59 -20.07 18.24 2.69
C LYS A 59 -19.31 17.02 3.24
N PRO A 60 -18.90 17.04 4.52
CA PRO A 60 -18.36 15.87 5.19
C PRO A 60 -19.30 14.66 5.02
N LYS A 61 -18.69 13.50 4.87
CA LYS A 61 -19.39 12.22 4.71
C LYS A 61 -18.79 11.22 5.68
N GLU A 62 -19.59 10.23 6.02
CA GLU A 62 -19.20 9.07 6.79
C GLU A 62 -19.58 7.82 6.01
N LEU A 63 -18.79 6.77 6.15
CA LEU A 63 -19.12 5.45 5.60
C LEU A 63 -20.01 4.71 6.60
N THR A 64 -20.92 3.90 6.08
CA THR A 64 -21.73 3.02 6.93
C THR A 64 -20.88 1.85 7.43
N ALA A 65 -21.29 1.23 8.55
CA ALA A 65 -20.64 0.01 9.04
C ALA A 65 -20.63 -1.13 8.00
N GLU A 66 -21.60 -1.18 7.10
CA GLU A 66 -21.61 -2.13 5.99
C GLU A 66 -20.59 -1.79 4.91
N ALA A 67 -20.39 -0.50 4.61
CA ALA A 67 -19.34 -0.08 3.69
C ALA A 67 -17.94 -0.43 4.22
N TYR A 68 -17.66 -0.22 5.52
CA TYR A 68 -16.39 -0.65 6.11
C TYR A 68 -16.18 -2.16 6.01
N ARG A 69 -17.20 -2.97 6.33
CA ARG A 69 -17.11 -4.44 6.18
C ARG A 69 -16.73 -4.86 4.76
N VAL A 70 -17.38 -4.27 3.75
CA VAL A 70 -17.06 -4.58 2.34
C VAL A 70 -15.62 -4.16 1.99
N LEU A 71 -15.15 -3.03 2.52
CA LEU A 71 -13.77 -2.59 2.30
C LEU A 71 -12.75 -3.51 2.99
N GLU A 72 -13.05 -4.01 4.19
CA GLU A 72 -12.18 -4.91 4.96
C GLU A 72 -12.14 -6.33 4.39
N GLU A 73 -13.23 -6.81 3.76
CA GLU A 73 -13.29 -8.13 3.13
C GLU A 73 -12.64 -8.17 1.73
N TYR A 74 -12.44 -7.01 1.09
CA TYR A 74 -11.84 -6.95 -0.25
C TYR A 74 -10.34 -7.24 -0.21
N SER A 75 -9.81 -7.93 -1.23
CA SER A 75 -8.42 -8.42 -1.25
C SER A 75 -7.37 -7.38 -1.63
N TRP A 76 -7.80 -6.19 -2.07
CA TRP A 76 -6.94 -5.06 -2.45
C TRP A 76 -5.72 -5.42 -3.33
N PRO A 77 -5.90 -6.01 -4.53
CA PRO A 77 -4.78 -6.35 -5.41
C PRO A 77 -3.96 -5.13 -5.86
N GLY A 78 -4.56 -3.93 -5.84
CA GLY A 78 -3.91 -2.65 -6.12
C GLY A 78 -3.37 -1.92 -4.88
N ASN A 79 -3.52 -2.48 -3.67
CA ASN A 79 -3.27 -1.79 -2.40
C ASN A 79 -4.01 -0.44 -2.36
N VAL A 80 -3.31 0.63 -1.98
CA VAL A 80 -3.87 1.98 -1.70
C VAL A 80 -4.12 2.82 -2.97
N ARG A 81 -3.76 2.32 -4.17
CA ARG A 81 -3.74 3.11 -5.41
C ARG A 81 -5.09 3.71 -5.82
#